data_AF-A0A0M9E9F5-F1
#
_entry.id   AF-A0A0M9E9F5-F1
#
_cell.length_a   1.000
_cell.length_b   1.000
_cell.length_c   1.000
_cell.angle_alpha   90.00
_cell.angle_beta   90.00
_cell.angle_gamma   90.00
#
_symmetry.space_group_name_H-M   'P 1'
#
loop_
_entity.id
_entity.type
_entity.pdbx_description
1 polymer ?
#
loop_
_entity_poly.entity_id
_entity_poly.type
_entity_poly.pdbx_seq_one_letter_code
_entity_poly.pdbx_strand_id
1 'polypeptide(L)'
;MFRFIILSLVFFYSLCISGMPSLWAEEAPSLSINSEVKQLNLSNYLSWFKDIDHELNIEDIINPERNISFVHAQGKTLNFGFSSDTFWLKLSFTAENLIRPALRYIHIRYPLLNQIDCYVFNNKEMQHIKCGTKYPFSNRPLKHPEFIFPIQILPDENITVYFQVRSSSSIQFPMILWEPTEFYSNEIVLFMGTAGLYTFFIVISLLNLIFYWM
;
A
#
# COMPACT_ATOMS: atom_id res chain seq x y z
N MET A 1 -39.73 -43.01 -12.88
CA MET A 1 -38.30 -42.92 -12.53
C MET A 1 -37.70 -41.52 -12.77
N PHE A 2 -38.05 -40.82 -13.86
CA PHE A 2 -37.54 -39.45 -14.15
C PHE A 2 -38.05 -38.30 -13.25
N ARG A 3 -39.24 -38.43 -12.61
CA ARG A 3 -39.78 -37.38 -11.72
C ARG A 3 -39.03 -37.23 -10.38
N PHE A 4 -38.31 -38.25 -9.92
CA PHE A 4 -37.54 -38.19 -8.67
C PHE A 4 -36.16 -37.53 -8.85
N ILE A 5 -35.60 -37.54 -10.06
CA ILE A 5 -34.30 -36.93 -10.36
C ILE A 5 -34.40 -35.40 -10.42
N ILE A 6 -35.52 -34.87 -10.92
CA ILE A 6 -35.76 -33.42 -11.02
C ILE A 6 -35.98 -32.79 -9.64
N LEU A 7 -36.65 -33.48 -8.71
CA LEU A 7 -36.83 -33.01 -7.33
C LEU A 7 -35.52 -33.00 -6.52
N SER A 8 -34.59 -33.93 -6.80
CA SER A 8 -33.27 -33.94 -6.16
C SER A 8 -32.35 -32.81 -6.65
N LEU A 9 -32.49 -32.38 -7.91
CA LEU A 9 -31.70 -31.28 -8.48
C LEU A 9 -32.16 -29.91 -7.96
N VAL A 10 -33.46 -29.73 -7.72
CA VAL A 10 -33.99 -28.48 -7.13
C VAL A 10 -33.60 -28.33 -5.66
N PHE A 11 -33.52 -29.44 -4.91
CA PHE A 11 -33.09 -29.41 -3.50
C PHE A 11 -31.59 -29.09 -3.35
N PHE A 12 -30.75 -29.55 -4.30
CA PHE A 12 -29.32 -29.22 -4.34
C PHE A 12 -29.07 -27.75 -4.73
N TYR A 13 -29.88 -27.20 -5.64
CA TYR A 13 -29.81 -25.78 -6.01
C TYR A 13 -30.27 -24.85 -4.88
N SER A 14 -31.27 -25.26 -4.09
CA SER A 14 -31.75 -24.47 -2.94
C SER A 14 -30.75 -24.41 -1.79
N LEU A 15 -29.90 -25.43 -1.62
CA LEU A 15 -28.88 -25.46 -0.56
C LEU A 15 -27.65 -24.61 -0.88
N CYS A 16 -27.39 -24.30 -2.16
CA CYS A 16 -26.29 -23.42 -2.57
C CYS A 16 -26.59 -21.93 -2.39
N ILE A 17 -27.86 -21.53 -2.26
CA ILE A 17 -28.24 -20.11 -2.08
C ILE A 17 -28.10 -19.69 -0.60
N SER A 18 -28.27 -20.61 0.35
CA SER A 18 -28.11 -20.33 1.79
C SER A 18 -26.65 -20.28 2.27
N GLY A 19 -25.70 -20.59 1.38
CA GLY A 19 -24.28 -20.65 1.70
C GLY A 19 -23.44 -19.55 1.05
N MET A 20 -24.06 -18.52 0.46
CA MET A 20 -23.30 -17.33 0.10
C MET A 20 -22.78 -16.73 1.41
N PRO A 21 -21.46 -16.69 1.66
CA PRO A 21 -20.95 -15.76 2.64
C PRO A 21 -21.38 -14.40 2.10
N SER A 22 -22.40 -13.84 2.74
CA SER A 22 -22.68 -12.42 2.68
C SER A 22 -21.32 -11.71 2.68
N LEU A 23 -21.08 -10.90 1.65
CA LEU A 23 -19.96 -9.98 1.62
C LEU A 23 -20.24 -8.95 2.72
N TRP A 24 -20.11 -9.35 3.98
CA TRP A 24 -19.94 -8.42 5.07
C TRP A 24 -18.62 -7.75 4.72
N ALA A 25 -18.69 -6.47 4.37
CA ALA A 25 -17.52 -5.61 4.37
C ALA A 25 -16.99 -5.67 5.80
N GLU A 26 -16.02 -6.54 6.03
CA GLU A 26 -15.31 -6.61 7.30
C GLU A 26 -14.56 -5.29 7.42
N GLU A 27 -15.00 -4.45 8.35
CA GLU A 27 -14.43 -3.14 8.58
C GLU A 27 -12.96 -3.32 8.98
N ALA A 28 -12.07 -2.51 8.42
CA ALA A 28 -10.65 -2.62 8.71
C ALA A 28 -10.42 -2.51 10.22
N PRO A 29 -9.53 -3.33 10.82
CA PRO A 29 -9.23 -3.23 12.23
C PRO A 29 -8.71 -1.83 12.53
N SER A 30 -9.16 -1.25 13.64
CA SER A 30 -8.73 0.07 14.09
C SER A 30 -7.21 0.07 14.29
N LEU A 31 -6.52 0.96 13.58
CA LEU A 31 -5.08 1.15 13.72
C LEU A 31 -4.81 2.34 14.64
N SER A 32 -4.13 2.11 15.76
CA SER A 32 -3.56 3.17 16.58
C SER A 32 -2.05 3.23 16.44
N ILE A 33 -1.52 4.46 16.32
CA ILE A 33 -0.09 4.74 16.23
C ILE A 33 0.30 5.48 17.50
N ASN A 34 1.31 4.95 18.20
CA ASN A 34 1.89 5.57 19.38
C ASN A 34 3.39 5.92 19.16
N SER A 35 4.04 6.41 20.21
CA SER A 35 5.46 6.78 20.18
C SER A 35 6.43 5.59 20.08
N GLU A 36 6.01 4.38 20.46
CA GLU A 36 6.85 3.18 20.47
C GLU A 36 6.91 2.47 19.11
N VAL A 37 5.94 2.73 18.22
CA VAL A 37 5.91 2.15 16.88
C VAL A 37 7.04 2.74 16.04
N LYS A 38 8.11 1.96 15.87
CA LYS A 38 9.24 2.26 14.99
C LYS A 38 9.05 1.78 13.56
N GLN A 39 8.41 0.62 13.40
CA GLN A 39 8.12 0.00 12.12
C GLN A 39 6.80 -0.77 12.23
N LEU A 40 5.91 -0.63 11.24
CA LEU A 40 4.66 -1.37 11.19
C LEU A 40 4.27 -1.70 9.75
N ASN A 41 3.88 -2.94 9.48
CA ASN A 41 3.31 -3.31 8.19
C ASN A 41 1.87 -2.78 8.09
N LEU A 42 1.64 -1.82 7.20
CA LEU A 42 0.34 -1.19 6.97
C LEU A 42 -0.54 -1.96 5.99
N SER A 43 0.01 -2.95 5.29
CA SER A 43 -0.73 -3.70 4.24
C SER A 43 -2.00 -4.35 4.78
N ASN A 44 -2.01 -4.73 6.06
CA ASN A 44 -3.14 -5.38 6.74
C ASN A 44 -4.23 -4.40 7.19
N TYR A 45 -4.01 -3.09 7.07
CA TYR A 45 -4.94 -2.04 7.49
C TYR A 45 -5.53 -1.30 6.28
N LEU A 46 -5.13 -1.70 5.07
CA LEU A 46 -5.62 -1.10 3.85
C LEU A 46 -7.02 -1.61 3.55
N SER A 47 -7.83 -0.71 3.01
CA SER A 47 -9.03 -1.08 2.28
C SER A 47 -8.88 -0.58 0.85
N TRP A 48 -9.50 -1.22 -0.12
CA TRP A 48 -9.34 -0.88 -1.53
C TRP A 48 -10.67 -0.90 -2.28
N PHE A 49 -10.71 -0.11 -3.35
CA PHE A 49 -11.81 -0.02 -4.30
C PHE A 49 -11.23 0.05 -5.71
N LYS A 50 -11.90 -0.60 -6.66
CA LYS A 50 -11.47 -0.65 -8.06
C LYS A 50 -12.37 0.24 -8.91
N ASP A 51 -11.77 1.26 -9.51
CA ASP A 51 -12.40 2.18 -10.45
C ASP A 51 -12.05 1.78 -11.89
N ILE A 52 -13.01 1.09 -12.53
CA ILE A 52 -12.89 0.56 -13.89
C ILE A 52 -13.02 1.68 -14.93
N ASP A 53 -13.83 2.69 -14.66
CA ASP A 53 -14.12 3.78 -15.61
C ASP A 53 -13.02 4.86 -15.58
N HIS A 54 -12.22 4.91 -14.51
CA HIS A 54 -11.13 5.87 -14.28
C HIS A 54 -11.60 7.32 -14.16
N GLU A 55 -12.87 7.52 -13.80
CA GLU A 55 -13.50 8.84 -13.75
C GLU A 55 -13.55 9.43 -12.34
N LEU A 56 -13.33 8.61 -11.31
CA LEU A 56 -13.45 9.07 -9.93
C LEU A 56 -12.24 9.92 -9.54
N ASN A 57 -12.52 11.07 -8.95
CA ASN A 57 -11.55 11.94 -8.28
C ASN A 57 -11.65 11.78 -6.75
N ILE A 58 -10.82 12.50 -6.00
CA ILE A 58 -10.83 12.40 -4.54
C ILE A 58 -12.13 12.92 -3.94
N GLU A 59 -12.75 13.95 -4.54
CA GLU A 59 -14.00 14.53 -4.09
C GLU A 59 -15.16 13.52 -4.19
N ASP A 60 -15.20 12.71 -5.25
CA ASP A 60 -16.15 11.61 -5.40
C ASP A 60 -15.92 10.49 -4.39
N ILE A 61 -14.65 10.18 -4.08
CA ILE A 61 -14.27 9.12 -3.15
C ILE A 61 -14.65 9.44 -1.71
N ILE A 62 -14.50 10.70 -1.30
CA ILE A 62 -14.84 11.12 0.06
C ILE A 62 -16.33 11.49 0.22
N ASN A 63 -17.09 11.58 -0.88
CA ASN A 63 -18.50 11.95 -0.83
C ASN A 63 -19.33 10.82 -0.21
N PRO A 64 -19.95 11.03 0.98
CA PRO A 64 -20.77 10.01 1.63
C PRO A 64 -21.99 9.61 0.81
N GLU A 65 -22.51 10.48 -0.06
CA GLU A 65 -23.70 10.20 -0.88
C GLU A 65 -23.43 9.17 -1.98
N ARG A 66 -22.17 9.04 -2.45
CA ARG A 66 -21.80 8.04 -3.46
C ARG A 66 -21.73 6.62 -2.91
N ASN A 67 -21.66 6.45 -1.59
CA ASN A 67 -21.65 5.17 -0.88
C ASN A 67 -20.65 4.15 -1.48
N ILE A 68 -19.40 4.59 -1.71
CA ILE A 68 -18.35 3.73 -2.27
C ILE A 68 -17.93 2.71 -1.21
N SER A 69 -18.13 1.43 -1.52
CA SER A 69 -17.80 0.32 -0.62
C SER A 69 -16.35 -0.12 -0.83
N PHE A 70 -15.49 0.17 0.14
CA PHE A 70 -14.12 -0.33 0.17
C PHE A 70 -14.08 -1.76 0.72
N VAL A 71 -13.24 -2.60 0.12
CA VAL A 71 -12.99 -3.98 0.56
C VAL A 71 -11.71 -4.02 1.38
N HIS A 72 -11.76 -4.61 2.57
CA HIS A 72 -10.60 -4.71 3.43
C HIS A 72 -9.54 -5.71 2.91
N ALA A 73 -8.26 -5.36 3.07
CA ALA A 73 -7.13 -6.22 2.77
C ALA A 73 -6.96 -7.24 3.90
N GLN A 74 -7.52 -8.44 3.73
CA GLN A 74 -7.55 -9.55 4.71
C GLN A 74 -6.14 -10.14 5.02
N GLY A 75 -5.26 -9.34 5.64
CA GLY A 75 -3.96 -9.78 6.15
C GLY A 75 -2.89 -10.10 5.09
N LYS A 76 -3.10 -9.70 3.83
CA LYS A 76 -2.15 -9.93 2.72
C LYS A 76 -1.78 -8.62 2.07
N THR A 77 -0.53 -8.52 1.62
CA THR A 77 -0.12 -7.45 0.71
C THR A 77 -1.01 -7.44 -0.52
N LEU A 78 -1.62 -6.29 -0.80
CA LEU A 78 -2.47 -6.10 -1.97
C LEU A 78 -1.62 -6.26 -3.23
N ASN A 79 -2.05 -7.20 -4.07
CA ASN A 79 -1.44 -7.50 -5.34
C ASN A 79 -2.56 -7.69 -6.37
N PHE A 80 -2.68 -6.73 -7.28
CA PHE A 80 -3.69 -6.74 -8.34
C PHE A 80 -3.14 -7.30 -9.66
N GLY A 81 -1.88 -7.76 -9.67
CA GLY A 81 -1.22 -8.23 -10.88
C GLY A 81 -1.17 -7.15 -11.96
N PHE A 82 -1.15 -7.56 -13.22
CA PHE A 82 -1.24 -6.64 -14.36
C PHE A 82 -2.69 -6.19 -14.56
N SER A 83 -2.94 -4.90 -14.37
CA SER A 83 -4.23 -4.27 -14.62
C SER A 83 -3.99 -2.82 -15.05
N SER A 84 -4.80 -2.34 -15.99
CA SER A 84 -4.83 -0.94 -16.41
C SER A 84 -5.81 -0.08 -15.60
N ASP A 85 -6.50 -0.70 -14.64
CA ASP A 85 -7.55 -0.08 -13.85
C ASP A 85 -7.00 0.87 -12.79
N THR A 86 -7.84 1.80 -12.33
CA THR A 86 -7.49 2.70 -11.23
C THR A 86 -7.87 2.03 -9.92
N PHE A 87 -6.92 1.95 -8.99
CA PHE A 87 -7.16 1.42 -7.65
C PHE A 87 -7.11 2.55 -6.64
N TRP A 88 -8.18 2.65 -5.86
CA TRP A 88 -8.27 3.52 -4.71
C TRP A 88 -7.96 2.71 -3.46
N LEU A 89 -6.98 3.14 -2.68
CA LEU A 89 -6.65 2.54 -1.40
C LEU A 89 -6.91 3.55 -0.29
N LYS A 90 -7.46 3.07 0.82
CA LYS A 90 -7.77 3.85 2.00
C LYS A 90 -7.03 3.26 3.19
N LEU A 91 -6.36 4.11 3.95
CA LEU A 91 -5.76 3.82 5.24
C LEU A 91 -6.30 4.84 6.25
N SER A 92 -6.81 4.38 7.38
CA SER A 92 -7.25 5.25 8.47
C SER A 92 -6.59 4.81 9.77
N PHE A 93 -6.09 5.77 10.56
CA PHE A 93 -5.48 5.51 11.85
C PHE A 93 -5.62 6.70 12.80
N THR A 94 -5.52 6.41 14.09
CA THR A 94 -5.59 7.39 15.17
C THR A 94 -4.25 7.47 15.90
N ALA A 95 -3.82 8.67 16.23
CA ALA A 95 -2.65 8.94 17.05
C ALA A 95 -2.99 8.76 18.53
N GLU A 96 -2.69 7.60 19.12
CA GLU A 96 -2.92 7.33 20.55
C GLU A 96 -1.63 7.48 21.36
N ASN A 97 -1.73 8.08 22.56
CA ASN A 97 -0.61 8.24 23.49
C ASN A 97 0.62 8.98 22.92
N LEU A 98 0.41 9.84 21.91
CA LEU A 98 1.45 10.71 21.37
C LEU A 98 1.58 11.98 22.21
N ILE A 99 2.73 12.17 22.85
CA ILE A 99 2.99 13.35 23.70
C ILE A 99 3.39 14.57 22.87
N ARG A 100 3.93 14.36 21.66
CA ARG A 100 4.44 15.42 20.76
C ARG A 100 4.15 15.06 19.30
N PRO A 101 4.12 16.03 18.38
CA PRO A 101 4.06 15.77 16.96
C PRO A 101 5.16 14.80 16.51
N ALA A 102 4.79 13.80 15.71
CA ALA A 102 5.70 12.78 15.23
C ALA A 102 5.73 12.76 13.70
N LEU A 103 6.94 12.84 13.13
CA LEU A 103 7.16 12.58 11.71
C LEU A 103 7.19 11.05 11.51
N ARG A 104 6.44 10.57 10.53
CA ARG A 104 6.46 9.17 10.09
C ARG A 104 6.59 9.10 8.57
N TYR A 105 7.12 7.99 8.09
CA TYR A 105 7.26 7.71 6.67
C TYR A 105 6.34 6.57 6.28
N ILE A 106 5.39 6.83 5.38
CA ILE A 106 4.65 5.78 4.68
C ILE A 106 5.50 5.36 3.49
N HIS A 107 6.04 4.15 3.57
CA HIS A 107 6.91 3.58 2.57
C HIS A 107 6.16 2.53 1.73
N ILE A 108 6.06 2.76 0.42
CA ILE A 108 5.55 1.80 -0.55
C ILE A 108 6.72 1.13 -1.27
N ARG A 109 6.95 -0.14 -0.95
CA ARG A 109 8.09 -0.94 -1.42
C ARG A 109 7.88 -1.54 -2.81
N TYR A 110 7.50 -0.69 -3.76
CA TYR A 110 7.28 -1.10 -5.13
C TYR A 110 7.58 0.05 -6.11
N PRO A 111 8.81 0.17 -6.63
CA PRO A 111 9.26 1.34 -7.39
C PRO A 111 8.69 1.41 -8.82
N LEU A 112 7.95 0.39 -9.27
CA LEU A 112 7.47 0.24 -10.65
C LEU A 112 6.08 0.84 -10.92
N LEU A 113 5.46 1.48 -9.92
CA LEU A 113 4.16 2.13 -10.07
C LEU A 113 4.27 3.39 -10.94
N ASN A 114 3.44 3.47 -11.98
CA ASN A 114 3.51 4.60 -12.90
C ASN A 114 2.93 5.90 -12.34
N GLN A 115 1.76 5.83 -11.68
CA GLN A 115 1.07 6.96 -11.09
C GLN A 115 0.57 6.59 -9.70
N ILE A 116 0.88 7.44 -8.73
CA ILE A 116 0.46 7.37 -7.34
C ILE A 116 0.11 8.79 -6.92
N ASP A 117 -1.16 9.04 -6.68
CA ASP A 117 -1.65 10.27 -6.09
C ASP A 117 -2.00 9.97 -4.62
N CYS A 118 -1.29 10.60 -3.70
CA CYS A 118 -1.46 10.44 -2.25
C CYS A 118 -2.19 11.66 -1.69
N TYR A 119 -3.32 11.42 -1.04
CA TYR A 119 -4.14 12.43 -0.39
C TYR A 119 -4.14 12.17 1.11
N VAL A 120 -3.54 13.07 1.87
CA VAL A 120 -3.51 12.98 3.34
C VAL A 120 -4.56 13.93 3.87
N PHE A 121 -5.58 13.38 4.52
CA PHE A 121 -6.60 14.12 5.25
C PHE A 121 -6.25 14.07 6.73
N ASN A 122 -6.01 15.25 7.28
CA ASN A 122 -5.94 15.49 8.70
C ASN A 122 -7.13 16.39 9.11
N ASN A 123 -7.31 16.66 10.40
CA ASN A 123 -8.48 17.40 10.90
C ASN A 123 -8.58 18.86 10.37
N LYS A 124 -7.58 19.36 9.64
CA LYS A 124 -7.47 20.78 9.25
C LYS A 124 -7.33 21.01 7.75
N GLU A 125 -6.62 20.14 7.04
CA GLU A 125 -6.20 20.34 5.65
C GLU A 125 -6.07 19.02 4.88
N MET A 126 -6.26 19.09 3.56
CA MET A 126 -5.96 18.01 2.63
C MET A 126 -4.63 18.32 1.93
N GLN A 127 -3.66 17.42 2.06
CA GLN A 127 -2.40 17.50 1.34
C GLN A 127 -2.41 16.50 0.18
N HIS A 128 -2.01 16.97 -1.01
CA HIS A 128 -1.94 16.14 -2.21
C HIS A 128 -0.51 16.05 -2.73
N ILE A 129 -0.02 14.82 -2.88
CA ILE A 129 1.32 14.52 -3.38
C ILE A 129 1.19 13.61 -4.61
N LYS A 130 1.72 14.06 -5.76
CA LYS A 130 1.77 13.29 -7.01
C LYS A 130 3.13 12.64 -7.18
N CYS A 131 3.16 11.32 -7.32
CA CYS A 131 4.37 10.50 -7.44
C CYS A 131 4.17 9.36 -8.44
N GLY A 132 5.25 8.68 -8.80
CA GLY A 132 5.23 7.57 -9.77
C GLY A 132 6.32 7.70 -10.83
N THR A 133 6.53 6.65 -11.63
CA THR A 133 7.56 6.67 -12.67
C THR A 133 7.22 7.57 -13.87
N LYS A 134 5.96 7.96 -14.05
CA LYS A 134 5.55 8.91 -15.12
C LYS A 134 5.77 10.38 -14.74
N TYR A 135 6.00 10.68 -13.47
CA TYR A 135 6.24 12.05 -13.00
C TYR A 135 7.74 12.32 -12.80
N PRO A 136 8.19 13.58 -12.87
CA PRO A 136 9.59 13.93 -12.60
C PRO A 136 10.05 13.44 -11.23
N PHE A 137 11.29 12.97 -11.13
CA PHE A 137 11.86 12.48 -9.87
C PHE A 137 11.86 13.56 -8.76
N SER A 138 11.94 14.84 -9.13
CA SER A 138 11.84 15.97 -8.22
C SER A 138 10.50 16.09 -7.48
N ASN A 139 9.43 15.46 -7.97
CA ASN A 139 8.13 15.47 -7.31
C ASN A 139 8.09 14.55 -6.07
N ARG A 140 9.08 13.65 -5.92
CA ARG A 140 9.15 12.76 -4.76
C ARG A 140 9.54 13.57 -3.51
N PRO A 141 8.76 13.50 -2.42
CA PRO A 141 9.09 14.22 -1.18
C PRO A 141 10.46 13.81 -0.62
N LEU A 142 10.77 12.51 -0.68
CA LEU A 142 12.09 11.98 -0.36
C LEU A 142 12.74 11.45 -1.64
N LYS A 143 14.01 11.79 -1.85
CA LYS A 143 14.83 11.31 -2.97
C LYS A 143 15.24 9.86 -2.71
N HIS A 144 14.32 8.94 -2.95
CA HIS A 144 14.51 7.51 -2.75
C HIS A 144 14.06 6.74 -4.01
N PRO A 145 14.67 5.57 -4.34
CA PRO A 145 14.25 4.76 -5.48
C PRO A 145 12.81 4.24 -5.35
N GLU A 146 12.40 3.90 -4.13
CA GLU A 146 11.02 3.54 -3.76
C GLU A 146 10.22 4.78 -3.32
N PHE A 147 8.91 4.65 -3.16
CA PHE A 147 8.03 5.79 -2.87
C PHE A 147 7.84 5.97 -1.36
N ILE A 148 8.20 7.15 -0.86
CA ILE A 148 8.10 7.48 0.57
C ILE A 148 7.34 8.79 0.73
N PHE A 149 6.26 8.73 1.50
CA PHE A 149 5.41 9.86 1.82
C PHE A 149 5.61 10.25 3.29
N PRO A 150 6.22 11.41 3.58
CA PRO A 150 6.35 11.91 4.94
C PRO A 150 5.00 12.44 5.42
N ILE A 151 4.60 12.03 6.61
CA ILE A 151 3.38 12.48 7.27
C ILE A 151 3.72 13.01 8.66
N GLN A 152 3.19 14.18 8.98
CA GLN A 152 3.28 14.73 10.33
C GLN A 152 2.01 14.32 11.08
N ILE A 153 2.17 13.60 12.19
CA ILE A 153 1.07 13.12 13.03
C ILE A 153 1.04 13.98 14.29
N LEU A 154 -0.10 14.64 14.57
CA LEU A 154 -0.32 15.35 15.82
C LEU A 154 -0.93 14.44 16.90
N PRO A 155 -0.73 14.74 18.20
CA PRO A 155 -1.44 14.06 19.29
C PRO A 155 -2.96 14.05 19.10
N ASP A 156 -3.60 12.91 19.39
CA ASP A 156 -5.05 12.69 19.34
C ASP A 156 -5.71 13.03 17.99
N GLU A 157 -4.93 12.96 16.91
CA GLU A 157 -5.38 13.24 15.56
C GLU A 157 -5.84 11.96 14.84
N ASN A 158 -6.95 12.09 14.11
CA ASN A 158 -7.41 11.07 13.17
C ASN A 158 -6.90 11.42 11.78
N ILE A 159 -6.19 10.49 11.16
CA ILE A 159 -5.63 10.68 9.83
C ILE A 159 -6.22 9.62 8.90
N THR A 160 -6.68 10.08 7.74
CA THR A 160 -7.06 9.19 6.65
C THR A 160 -6.23 9.52 5.42
N VAL A 161 -5.58 8.49 4.87
CA VAL A 161 -4.77 8.59 3.68
C VAL A 161 -5.43 7.83 2.55
N TYR A 162 -5.67 8.49 1.43
CA TYR A 162 -6.11 7.87 0.20
C TYR A 162 -4.98 7.81 -0.80
N PHE A 163 -4.86 6.68 -1.49
CA PHE A 163 -3.96 6.52 -2.62
C PHE A 163 -4.78 6.19 -3.86
N GLN A 164 -4.63 6.98 -4.90
CA GLN A 164 -5.08 6.62 -6.25
C GLN A 164 -3.87 6.07 -7.01
N VAL A 165 -3.97 4.84 -7.48
CA VAL A 165 -2.86 4.12 -8.12
C VAL A 165 -3.29 3.66 -9.49
N ARG A 166 -2.44 3.96 -10.48
CA ARG A 166 -2.63 3.47 -11.85
C ARG A 166 -1.26 3.11 -12.44
N SER A 167 -1.18 1.91 -13.03
CA SER A 167 0.04 1.42 -13.66
C SER A 167 -0.27 0.64 -14.92
N SER A 168 0.66 0.60 -15.88
CA SER A 168 0.64 -0.35 -16.99
C SER A 168 1.46 -1.62 -16.69
N SER A 169 2.19 -1.62 -15.57
CA SER A 169 2.90 -2.77 -15.02
C SER A 169 2.04 -3.49 -13.96
N SER A 170 2.58 -4.54 -13.34
CA SER A 170 1.93 -5.14 -12.18
C SER A 170 1.72 -4.12 -11.06
N ILE A 171 0.60 -4.18 -10.35
CA ILE A 171 0.31 -3.31 -9.21
C ILE A 171 0.44 -4.15 -7.93
N GLN A 172 1.45 -3.82 -7.13
CA GLN A 172 1.66 -4.36 -5.79
C GLN A 172 1.77 -3.18 -4.83
N PHE A 173 1.16 -3.33 -3.65
CA PHE A 173 1.11 -2.26 -2.67
C PHE A 173 1.59 -2.70 -1.27
N PRO A 174 2.84 -3.18 -1.13
CA PRO A 174 3.43 -3.42 0.17
C PRO A 174 3.69 -2.08 0.87
N MET A 175 2.92 -1.80 1.91
CA MET A 175 3.01 -0.55 2.65
C MET A 175 3.57 -0.80 4.06
N ILE A 176 4.56 0.00 4.45
CA ILE A 176 5.19 -0.05 5.77
C ILE A 176 5.26 1.37 6.33
N LEU A 177 4.85 1.55 7.57
CA LEU A 177 5.08 2.76 8.35
C LEU A 177 6.46 2.68 9.00
N TRP A 178 7.21 3.76 8.96
CA TRP A 178 8.49 3.87 9.64
C TRP A 178 8.61 5.14 10.49
N GLU A 179 9.32 5.02 11.60
CA GLU A 179 10.01 6.14 12.23
C GLU A 179 11.24 6.51 11.37
N PRO A 180 11.51 7.81 11.12
CA PRO A 180 12.61 8.24 10.27
C PRO A 180 13.99 7.68 10.67
N THR A 181 14.30 7.62 11.96
CA THR A 181 15.57 7.11 12.49
C THR A 181 15.75 5.62 12.19
N GLU A 182 14.71 4.82 12.38
CA GLU A 182 14.69 3.39 12.09
C GLU A 182 14.76 3.14 10.58
N PHE A 183 14.04 3.93 9.78
CA PHE A 183 14.11 3.88 8.31
C PHE A 183 15.55 4.02 7.81
N TYR A 184 16.27 5.08 8.21
CA TYR A 184 17.65 5.28 7.76
C TYR A 184 18.61 4.22 8.30
N SER A 185 18.38 3.73 9.52
CA SER A 185 19.20 2.65 10.10
C SER A 185 19.06 1.36 9.28
N ASN A 186 17.83 1.02 8.88
CA ASN A 186 17.56 -0.12 8.00
C ASN A 186 18.18 0.09 6.60
N GLU A 187 18.07 1.27 6.02
CA GLU A 187 18.69 1.59 4.72
C GLU A 187 20.22 1.47 4.75
N ILE A 188 20.87 1.88 5.84
CA ILE A 188 22.32 1.72 6.01
C ILE A 188 22.71 0.24 6.01
N VAL A 189 21.97 -0.61 6.72
CA VAL A 189 22.23 -2.05 6.76
C VAL A 189 22.10 -2.67 5.36
N LEU A 190 21.03 -2.33 4.62
CA LEU A 190 20.84 -2.78 3.24
C LEU A 190 21.95 -2.28 2.30
N PHE A 191 22.36 -1.03 2.44
CA PHE A 191 23.45 -0.44 1.68
C PHE A 191 24.78 -1.14 1.96
N MET A 192 25.11 -1.42 3.22
CA MET A 192 26.34 -2.14 3.58
C MET A 192 26.35 -3.56 2.98
N GLY A 193 25.22 -4.26 3.01
CA GLY A 193 25.10 -5.59 2.40
C GLY A 193 25.33 -5.55 0.89
N THR A 194 24.66 -4.63 0.19
CA THR A 194 24.83 -4.47 -1.27
C THR A 194 26.25 -4.00 -1.64
N ALA A 195 26.84 -3.08 -0.89
CA ALA A 195 28.22 -2.63 -1.08
C ALA A 195 29.23 -3.77 -0.89
N GLY A 196 29.00 -4.66 0.10
CA GLY A 196 29.81 -5.87 0.30
C GLY A 196 29.77 -6.80 -0.92
N LEU A 197 28.58 -7.03 -1.48
CA LEU A 197 28.42 -7.84 -2.70
C LEU A 197 29.11 -7.21 -3.91
N TYR A 198 28.98 -5.89 -4.13
CA TYR A 198 29.69 -5.21 -5.21
C TYR A 198 31.21 -5.29 -5.04
N THR A 199 31.70 -5.11 -3.82
CA THR A 199 33.14 -5.24 -3.52
C THR A 199 33.64 -6.65 -3.83
N PHE A 200 32.88 -7.68 -3.47
CA PHE A 200 33.19 -9.07 -3.80
C PHE A 200 33.28 -9.31 -5.31
N PHE A 201 32.32 -8.83 -6.10
CA PHE A 201 32.36 -8.95 -7.56
C PHE A 201 33.53 -8.18 -8.19
N ILE A 202 33.88 -7.01 -7.65
CA ILE A 202 35.04 -6.24 -8.10
C ILE A 202 36.32 -7.02 -7.84
N VAL A 203 36.50 -7.60 -6.64
CA VAL A 203 37.69 -8.40 -6.30
C VAL A 203 37.84 -9.60 -7.24
N ILE A 204 36.76 -10.36 -7.48
CA ILE A 204 36.80 -11.51 -8.40
C ILE A 204 37.15 -11.06 -9.83
N SER A 205 36.55 -9.96 -10.30
CA SER A 205 36.81 -9.44 -11.64
C SER A 205 38.28 -9.02 -11.80
N LEU A 206 38.86 -8.40 -10.77
CA LEU A 206 40.28 -8.03 -10.74
C LEU A 206 41.19 -9.24 -10.71
N LEU A 207 40.88 -10.27 -9.91
CA LEU A 207 41.66 -11.52 -9.86
C LEU A 207 41.65 -12.25 -11.21
N ASN A 208 40.50 -12.33 -11.89
CA ASN A 208 40.39 -12.91 -13.22
C ASN A 208 41.20 -12.15 -14.27
N LEU A 209 41.24 -10.81 -14.19
CA LEU A 209 42.03 -10.00 -15.11
C LEU A 209 43.53 -10.25 -14.92
N ILE A 210 44.00 -10.36 -13.67
CA ILE A 210 45.40 -10.69 -13.38
C ILE A 210 45.76 -12.07 -13.95
N PHE A 211 44.90 -13.07 -13.72
CA PHE A 211 45.15 -14.43 -14.21
C PHE A 211 45.15 -14.50 -15.74
N TYR A 212 44.29 -13.75 -16.43
CA TYR A 212 44.27 -13.71 -17.89
C TYR A 212 45.58 -13.18 -18.51
N TRP A 213 46.23 -12.24 -17.83
CA TRP A 213 47.47 -11.61 -18.31
C TRP A 213 48.74 -12.39 -17.95
N MET A 214 48.63 -13.42 -17.10
CA MET A 214 49.74 -14.29 -16.70
C MET A 214 49.75 -15.56 -17.55
#